data_AF-A0A2I1TZT9-F1
#
_entry.id   AF-A0A2I1TZT9-F1
#
_cell.length_a   1.000
_cell.length_b   1.000
_cell.length_c   1.000
_cell.angle_alpha   90.00
_cell.angle_beta   90.00
_cell.angle_gamma   90.00
#
_symmetry.space_group_name_H-M   'P 1'
#
loop_
_entity.id
_entity.type
_entity.pdbx_description
1 polymer ?
#
loop_
_entity_poly.entity_id
_entity_poly.type
_entity_poly.pdbx_seq_one_letter_code
_entity_poly.pdbx_strand_id
1 'polypeptide(L)'
;MESLLLITKPLDIKDPNIQILYIINKDTHKEIIAKLDYDAPSCPECGSQMKKYDFQKTFLKDKEKIVNALQLHYSNAKLEATNNLIKLIKRNAFGFRNFENFKKRIFIALNIKKERTNFVLSRS
;
A
#
# COMPACT_ATOMS: atom_id res chain seq x y z
N MET A 1 -0.71 -0.44 -31.55
CA MET A 1 -1.06 0.84 -30.89
C MET A 1 -2.10 0.69 -29.78
N GLU A 2 -3.06 -0.24 -29.88
CA GLU A 2 -4.12 -0.42 -28.86
C GLU A 2 -3.61 -0.93 -27.50
N SER A 3 -2.56 -1.74 -27.48
CA SER A 3 -1.96 -2.26 -26.23
C SER A 3 -1.29 -1.19 -25.36
N LEU A 4 -0.80 -0.10 -25.96
CA LEU A 4 -0.14 1.00 -25.25
C LEU A 4 -1.16 1.93 -24.56
N LEU A 5 -2.29 2.20 -25.24
CA LEU A 5 -3.41 3.00 -24.74
C LEU A 5 -4.10 2.39 -23.49
N LEU A 6 -4.03 1.07 -23.34
CA LEU A 6 -4.59 0.34 -22.19
C LEU A 6 -3.71 0.43 -20.94
N ILE A 7 -2.40 0.68 -21.08
CA ILE A 7 -1.44 0.68 -19.98
C ILE A 7 -1.12 2.10 -19.48
N THR A 8 -1.14 3.11 -20.35
CA THR A 8 -0.87 4.50 -19.97
C THR A 8 -2.04 5.17 -19.26
N LYS A 9 -3.28 4.76 -19.55
CA LYS A 9 -4.50 5.28 -18.90
C LYS A 9 -4.54 5.06 -17.37
N PRO A 10 -4.25 3.86 -16.81
CA PRO A 10 -4.21 3.64 -15.36
C PRO A 10 -3.12 4.44 -14.62
N LEU A 11 -2.00 4.72 -15.30
CA LEU A 11 -0.84 5.39 -14.68
C LEU A 11 -0.92 6.92 -14.78
N ASP A 12 -1.95 7.47 -15.45
CA ASP A 12 -2.15 8.90 -15.74
C ASP A 12 -0.90 9.62 -16.28
N ILE A 13 -0.03 8.86 -16.97
CA ILE A 13 1.17 9.40 -17.60
C ILE A 13 0.74 10.08 -18.90
N LYS A 14 0.55 11.40 -18.83
CA LYS A 14 0.12 12.26 -19.95
C LYS A 14 1.26 12.78 -20.81
N ASP A 15 2.50 12.39 -20.54
CA ASP A 15 3.66 12.94 -21.23
C ASP A 15 3.79 12.31 -22.64
N PRO A 16 3.55 13.06 -23.73
CA PRO A 16 3.61 12.54 -25.10
C PRO A 16 5.03 12.13 -25.52
N ASN A 17 6.03 12.51 -24.73
CA ASN A 17 7.46 12.36 -25.01
C ASN A 17 8.07 11.07 -24.39
N ILE A 18 7.26 10.23 -23.73
CA ILE A 18 7.71 8.96 -23.18
C ILE A 18 7.57 7.86 -24.24
N GLN A 19 8.70 7.36 -24.73
CA GLN A 19 8.77 6.25 -25.68
C GLN A 19 8.99 4.93 -24.94
N ILE A 20 8.03 4.01 -25.03
CA ILE A 20 8.17 2.66 -24.47
C ILE A 20 9.11 1.85 -25.38
N LEU A 21 10.23 1.40 -24.84
CA LEU A 21 11.23 0.61 -25.55
C LEU A 21 10.80 -0.86 -25.61
N TYR A 22 10.46 -1.47 -24.48
CA TYR A 22 10.04 -2.87 -24.43
C TYR A 22 9.24 -3.20 -23.18
N ILE A 23 8.44 -4.28 -23.29
CA ILE A 23 7.58 -4.81 -22.24
C ILE A 23 7.98 -6.26 -21.98
N ILE A 24 8.40 -6.58 -20.76
CA ILE A 24 8.72 -7.93 -20.31
C ILE A 24 7.55 -8.43 -19.47
N ASN A 25 6.94 -9.56 -19.87
CA ASN A 25 5.96 -10.25 -19.04
C ASN A 25 6.69 -11.28 -18.16
N LYS A 26 6.64 -11.11 -16.85
CA LYS A 26 7.03 -12.12 -15.86
C LYS A 26 5.77 -12.77 -15.29
N ASP A 27 5.94 -13.92 -14.64
CA ASP A 27 4.80 -14.67 -14.08
C ASP A 27 4.00 -13.89 -13.04
N THR A 28 4.65 -12.96 -12.33
CA THR A 28 4.04 -12.17 -11.24
C THR A 28 3.78 -10.71 -11.59
N HIS A 29 4.41 -10.16 -12.63
CA HIS A 29 4.30 -8.75 -13.00
C HIS A 29 4.78 -8.48 -14.43
N LYS A 30 4.52 -7.28 -14.95
CA LYS A 30 5.07 -6.79 -16.22
C LYS A 30 6.08 -5.69 -15.96
N GLU A 31 7.27 -5.79 -16.54
CA GLU A 31 8.24 -4.70 -16.53
C GLU A 31 8.13 -3.91 -17.84
N ILE A 32 8.03 -2.60 -17.73
CA ILE A 32 7.94 -1.69 -18.88
C ILE A 32 9.14 -0.79 -18.81
N ILE A 33 9.97 -0.82 -19.86
CA ILE A 33 11.14 0.03 -19.96
C ILE A 33 10.85 1.09 -21.01
N ALA A 34 10.96 2.35 -20.60
CA ALA A 34 10.67 3.50 -21.43
C ALA A 34 11.79 4.54 -21.32
N LYS A 35 11.96 5.33 -22.37
CA LYS A 35 12.92 6.43 -22.45
C LYS A 35 12.16 7.72 -22.74
N LEU A 36 12.60 8.81 -22.12
CA LEU A 36 12.17 10.16 -22.49
C LEU A 36 12.90 10.58 -23.77
N ASP A 37 12.20 11.19 -24.71
CA ASP A 37 12.79 11.73 -25.94
C ASP A 37 13.43 13.13 -25.75
N TYR A 38 13.32 13.69 -24.55
CA TYR A 38 13.99 14.91 -24.13
C TYR A 38 14.90 14.67 -22.93
N ASP A 39 15.98 15.44 -22.85
CA ASP A 39 16.77 15.53 -21.64
C ASP A 39 15.94 16.26 -20.58
N ALA A 40 15.66 15.57 -19.47
CA ALA A 40 14.90 16.14 -18.37
C ALA A 40 15.60 17.44 -17.92
N PRO A 41 14.92 18.61 -17.99
CA PRO A 41 15.56 19.88 -17.68
C PRO A 41 16.01 19.87 -16.21
N SER A 42 17.23 20.38 -15.96
CA SER A 42 17.71 20.59 -14.60
C SER A 42 16.72 21.49 -13.86
N CYS A 43 16.12 20.99 -12.78
CA CYS A 43 15.10 21.76 -12.08
C CYS A 43 15.70 23.08 -11.57
N PRO A 44 15.09 24.25 -11.89
CA PRO A 44 15.70 25.56 -11.66
C PRO A 44 15.91 25.90 -10.17
N GLU A 45 15.23 25.18 -9.27
CA GLU A 45 15.41 25.31 -7.81
C GLU A 45 16.28 24.20 -7.21
N CYS A 46 16.61 23.16 -7.97
CA CYS A 46 17.40 22.04 -7.49
C CYS A 46 18.78 22.14 -8.16
N GLY A 47 19.72 22.81 -7.50
CA GLY A 47 21.11 22.94 -7.97
C GLY A 47 21.83 21.59 -7.96
N SER A 48 21.44 20.67 -8.84
CA SER A 48 21.93 19.28 -8.94
C SER A 48 21.59 18.38 -7.76
N GLN A 49 20.93 18.90 -6.72
CA GLN A 49 20.53 18.13 -5.55
C GLN A 49 19.06 17.72 -5.72
N MET A 50 18.78 16.42 -5.73
CA MET A 50 17.40 15.92 -5.63
C MET A 50 16.73 16.64 -4.46
N LYS A 51 15.62 17.35 -4.72
CA LYS A 51 14.80 17.93 -3.64
C LYS A 51 14.51 16.80 -2.67
N LYS A 52 15.02 16.93 -1.45
CA LYS A 52 14.97 15.90 -0.42
C LYS A 52 13.54 15.84 0.11
N TYR A 53 12.63 15.26 -0.67
CA TYR A 53 11.26 15.01 -0.24
C TYR A 53 11.33 14.19 1.05
N ASP A 54 10.59 14.56 2.09
CA ASP A 54 10.62 13.83 3.37
C ASP A 54 10.26 12.34 3.21
N PHE A 55 9.58 12.00 2.12
CA PHE A 55 9.34 10.64 1.66
C PHE A 55 10.64 9.85 1.39
N GLN A 56 11.64 10.45 0.74
CA GLN A 56 12.92 9.79 0.45
C GLN A 56 13.72 9.50 1.73
N LYS A 57 13.67 10.40 2.71
CA LYS A 57 14.32 10.17 4.01
C LYS A 57 13.74 8.95 4.72
N THR A 58 12.41 8.84 4.71
CA THR A 58 11.69 7.72 5.35
C THR A 58 11.96 6.40 4.61
N PHE A 59 11.93 6.44 3.27
CA PHE A 59 12.21 5.28 2.43
C PHE A 59 13.64 4.75 2.64
N LEU A 60 14.64 5.63 2.69
CA LEU A 60 16.03 5.24 2.97
C LEU A 60 16.20 4.70 4.39
N LYS A 61 15.52 5.30 5.38
CA LYS A 61 15.55 4.85 6.78
C LYS A 61 14.95 3.45 6.96
N ASP A 62 13.85 3.15 6.26
CA ASP A 62 13.09 1.91 6.42
C ASP A 62 13.35 0.89 5.30
N LYS A 63 14.44 1.06 4.51
CA LYS A 63 14.79 0.22 3.36
C LYS A 63 14.75 -1.29 3.66
N GLU A 64 15.34 -1.71 4.78
CA GLU A 64 15.35 -3.12 5.18
C GLU A 64 13.95 -3.68 5.46
N LYS A 65 13.08 -2.88 6.08
CA LYS A 65 11.68 -3.28 6.33
C LYS A 65 10.90 -3.44 5.03
N ILE A 66 11.18 -2.57 4.05
CA ILE A 66 10.56 -2.65 2.73
C ILE A 66 11.02 -3.92 2.01
N VAL A 67 12.33 -4.22 2.03
CA VAL A 67 12.85 -5.47 1.45
C VAL A 67 12.24 -6.69 2.14
N ASN A 68 12.15 -6.69 3.47
CA ASN A 68 11.52 -7.77 4.23
C ASN A 68 10.03 -7.93 3.89
N ALA A 69 9.30 -6.83 3.69
CA ALA A 69 7.89 -6.88 3.31
C ALA A 69 7.67 -7.48 1.90
N LEU A 70 8.66 -7.36 1.01
CA LEU A 70 8.62 -7.95 -0.33
C LEU A 70 9.08 -9.42 -0.36
N GLN A 71 10.03 -9.79 0.51
CA GLN A 71 10.58 -11.14 0.58
C GLN A 71 9.74 -12.09 1.42
N LEU A 72 9.14 -11.61 2.51
CA LEU A 72 8.35 -12.44 3.40
C LEU A 72 6.92 -12.58 2.87
N HIS A 73 6.39 -13.80 2.87
CA HIS A 73 5.00 -14.09 2.52
C HIS A 73 3.98 -13.70 3.62
N TYR A 74 4.37 -12.80 4.53
CA TYR A 74 3.50 -12.38 5.61
C TYR A 74 2.46 -11.38 5.11
N SER A 75 1.18 -11.72 5.25
CA SER A 75 0.08 -10.83 4.89
C SER A 75 -0.34 -9.94 6.06
N ASN A 76 -0.43 -8.63 5.81
CA ASN A 76 -0.96 -7.66 6.76
C ASN A 76 -2.49 -7.78 6.98
N ALA A 77 -3.18 -8.67 6.25
CA ALA A 77 -4.64 -8.76 6.24
C ALA A 77 -5.25 -8.95 7.64
N LYS A 78 -4.63 -9.77 8.49
CA LYS A 78 -5.13 -10.02 9.87
C LYS A 78 -5.05 -8.78 10.75
N LEU A 79 -3.97 -8.00 10.62
CA LEU A 79 -3.78 -6.76 11.36
C LEU A 79 -4.74 -5.68 10.85
N GLU A 80 -4.88 -5.53 9.54
CA GLU A 80 -5.85 -4.61 8.94
C GLU A 80 -7.29 -4.91 9.36
N ALA A 81 -7.70 -6.19 9.31
CA ALA A 81 -9.02 -6.61 9.73
C ALA A 81 -9.30 -6.25 11.21
N THR A 82 -8.28 -6.40 12.06
CA THR A 82 -8.36 -6.02 13.48
C THR A 82 -8.46 -4.51 13.64
N ASN A 83 -7.62 -3.74 12.94
CA ASN A 83 -7.66 -2.28 12.97
C ASN A 83 -9.00 -1.71 12.49
N ASN A 84 -9.57 -2.29 11.44
CA ASN A 84 -10.88 -1.89 10.92
C ASN A 84 -12.01 -2.19 11.92
N LEU A 85 -11.95 -3.31 12.62
CA LEU A 85 -12.89 -3.61 13.72
C LEU A 85 -12.79 -2.58 14.84
N ILE A 86 -11.57 -2.22 15.26
CA ILE A 86 -11.33 -1.22 16.31
C ILE A 86 -11.88 0.15 15.88
N LYS A 87 -11.64 0.56 14.63
CA LYS A 87 -12.20 1.79 14.05
C LYS A 87 -13.73 1.77 14.07
N LEU A 88 -14.35 0.65 13.70
CA LEU A 88 -15.81 0.47 13.73
C LEU A 88 -16.36 0.59 15.16
N ILE A 89 -15.71 -0.06 16.13
CA ILE A 89 -16.09 0.02 17.55
C ILE A 89 -16.04 1.46 18.05
N LYS A 90 -14.97 2.19 17.72
CA LYS A 90 -14.81 3.59 18.10
C LYS A 90 -15.91 4.47 17.48
N ARG A 91 -16.25 4.25 16.20
CA ARG A 91 -17.31 4.97 15.48
C ARG A 91 -18.70 4.69 16.06
N ASN A 92 -19.03 3.42 16.32
CA ASN A 92 -20.34 3.02 16.82
C ASN A 92 -20.61 3.52 18.26
N ALA A 93 -19.55 3.70 19.05
CA ALA A 93 -19.66 4.25 20.40
C ALA A 93 -19.68 5.78 20.46
N PHE A 94 -19.54 6.48 19.32
CA PHE A 94 -19.29 7.92 19.26
C PHE A 94 -18.10 8.37 20.12
N GLY A 95 -17.07 7.51 20.22
CA GLY A 95 -15.92 7.70 21.08
C GLY A 95 -16.06 7.10 22.49
N PHE A 96 -14.92 6.85 23.14
CA PHE A 96 -14.88 6.34 24.51
C PHE A 96 -14.23 7.40 25.41
N ARG A 97 -14.93 7.80 26.47
CA ARG A 97 -14.38 8.69 27.51
C ARG A 97 -13.36 7.98 28.41
N ASN A 98 -13.50 6.67 28.58
CA ASN A 98 -12.62 5.83 29.40
C ASN A 98 -11.93 4.79 28.52
N PHE A 99 -10.59 4.77 28.57
CA PHE A 99 -9.77 3.88 27.75
C PHE A 99 -9.87 2.40 28.17
N GLU A 100 -10.04 2.10 29.45
CA GLU A 100 -10.24 0.73 29.92
C GLU A 100 -11.55 0.14 29.39
N ASN A 101 -12.61 0.96 29.33
CA ASN A 101 -13.87 0.53 28.73
C ASN A 101 -13.72 0.28 27.22
N PHE A 102 -12.85 1.03 26.54
CA PHE A 102 -12.54 0.78 25.14
C PHE A 102 -11.80 -0.55 24.94
N LYS A 103 -10.76 -0.82 25.73
CA LYS A 103 -10.03 -2.10 25.68
C LYS A 103 -10.97 -3.28 25.94
N LYS A 104 -11.81 -3.19 26.98
CA LYS A 104 -12.79 -4.23 27.31
C LYS A 104 -13.74 -4.49 26.13
N ARG A 105 -14.24 -3.43 25.48
CA ARG A 105 -15.12 -3.55 24.31
C ARG A 105 -14.43 -4.23 23.13
N ILE A 106 -13.16 -3.89 22.85
CA ILE A 106 -12.36 -4.53 21.81
C ILE A 106 -12.18 -6.01 22.11
N PHE A 107 -11.80 -6.36 23.34
CA PHE A 107 -11.55 -7.74 23.75
C PHE A 107 -12.82 -8.61 23.61
N ILE A 108 -13.96 -8.11 24.09
CA ILE A 108 -15.26 -8.78 23.94
C ILE A 108 -15.58 -9.01 22.46
N ALA A 109 -15.44 -7.98 21.61
CA ALA A 109 -15.74 -8.09 20.18
C ALA A 109 -14.83 -9.09 19.44
N LEU A 110 -13.55 -9.14 19.81
CA LEU A 110 -12.59 -10.11 19.26
C LEU A 110 -12.93 -11.54 19.69
N ASN A 111 -13.27 -11.76 20.96
CA ASN A 111 -13.66 -13.08 21.46
C ASN A 111 -14.93 -13.59 20.77
N ILE A 112 -15.96 -12.74 20.62
CA ILE A 112 -17.19 -13.10 19.90
C ILE A 112 -16.89 -13.50 18.46
N LYS A 113 -16.01 -12.77 17.76
CA LYS A 113 -15.59 -13.14 16.40
C LYS A 113 -14.89 -14.49 16.36
N LYS A 114 -14.01 -14.76 17.32
CA LYS A 114 -13.27 -16.03 17.42
C LYS A 114 -14.20 -17.21 17.67
N GLU A 115 -15.16 -17.08 18.59
CA GLU A 115 -16.16 -18.11 18.84
C GLU A 115 -17.02 -18.39 17.62
N ARG A 116 -17.48 -17.34 16.92
CA ARG A 116 -18.23 -17.50 15.67
C ARG A 116 -17.45 -18.26 14.60
N THR A 117 -16.17 -17.96 14.42
CA THR A 117 -15.33 -18.70 13.46
C THR A 117 -15.16 -20.17 13.85
N ASN A 118 -14.95 -20.46 15.14
CA ASN A 118 -14.82 -21.84 15.61
C ASN A 118 -16.08 -22.66 15.36
N PHE A 119 -17.25 -22.05 15.61
CA PHE A 119 -18.53 -22.68 15.38
C PHE A 119 -18.86 -22.96 13.91
N VAL A 120 -18.41 -22.08 12.99
CA VAL A 120 -18.55 -22.33 11.55
C VAL A 120 -17.64 -23.46 11.10
N LEU A 121 -16.39 -23.49 11.58
CA LEU A 121 -15.43 -24.55 11.25
C LEU A 121 -15.86 -25.92 11.79
N SER A 122 -16.49 -25.99 12.96
CA SER A 122 -16.98 -27.25 13.55
C SER A 122 -18.21 -27.84 12.87
N ARG A 123 -18.83 -27.10 11.93
CA ARG A 123 -19.99 -27.56 11.14
C ARG A 123 -19.59 -28.12 9.77
N SER A 124 -18.30 -28.05 9.43
CA SER A 124 -17.72 -28.50 8.17
C SER A 124 -17.24 -29.95 8.27
#